data_AF-A0A971BDY0-F1
#
_entry.id   AF-A0A971BDY0-F1
#
_cell.length_a   1.000
_cell.length_b   1.000
_cell.length_c   1.000
_cell.angle_alpha   90.00
_cell.angle_beta   90.00
_cell.angle_gamma   90.00
#
_symmetry.space_group_name_H-M   'P 1'
#
loop_
_entity.id
_entity.type
_entity.pdbx_description
1 polymer ?
#
loop_
_entity_poly.entity_id
_entity_poly.type
_entity_poly.pdbx_seq_one_letter_code
_entity_poly.pdbx_strand_id
1 'polypeptide(L)'
;LWFSHPRFHTGLSVSHLTGMAVKLKENEEASNEDAYKMVPARTYYLTGGYNINLSNPLYTLQPSFLLKTDLKAWQADLSAKLTYKDNYWGMLGWRPQDAVIVSAGVKLPQGLSIGYAYDISLTLWGASGGSHEIFLRYARKIETATVSKKQKSIRIL
;
A
#
# COMPACT_ATOMS: atom_id res chain seq x y z
N LEU A 1 -5.93 4.33 -13.38
CA LEU A 1 -7.13 3.53 -13.64
C LEU A 1 -7.25 2.46 -12.58
N TRP A 2 -8.43 2.26 -12.01
CA TRP A 2 -8.68 1.26 -10.97
C TRP A 2 -9.97 0.53 -11.30
N PHE A 3 -9.93 -0.80 -11.23
CA PHE A 3 -11.08 -1.66 -11.43
C PHE A 3 -11.26 -2.56 -10.20
N SER A 4 -12.49 -2.63 -9.71
CA SER A 4 -12.85 -3.38 -8.51
C SER A 4 -14.08 -4.24 -8.77
N HIS A 5 -13.96 -5.52 -8.49
CA HIS A 5 -15.01 -6.52 -8.52
C HIS A 5 -15.00 -7.27 -7.17
N PRO A 6 -16.13 -7.84 -6.69
CA PRO A 6 -16.16 -8.54 -5.39
C PRO A 6 -15.09 -9.63 -5.23
N ARG A 7 -14.69 -10.27 -6.32
CA ARG A 7 -13.67 -11.32 -6.33
C ARG A 7 -12.27 -10.86 -6.71
N PHE A 8 -12.10 -9.73 -7.39
CA PHE A 8 -10.77 -9.31 -7.84
C PHE A 8 -10.68 -7.81 -8.04
N HIS A 9 -9.46 -7.29 -7.97
CA HIS A 9 -9.17 -5.90 -8.27
C HIS A 9 -7.92 -5.81 -9.14
N THR A 10 -7.83 -4.78 -9.95
CA THR A 10 -6.62 -4.46 -10.71
C THR A 10 -6.51 -2.96 -10.91
N GLY A 11 -5.28 -2.45 -10.98
CA GLY A 11 -5.01 -1.04 -11.11
C GLY A 11 -3.77 -0.77 -11.95
N LEU A 12 -3.82 0.34 -12.68
CA LEU A 12 -2.70 0.93 -13.40
C LEU A 12 -2.55 2.38 -12.95
N SER A 13 -1.35 2.78 -12.52
CA SER A 13 -1.06 4.17 -12.15
C SER A 13 0.35 4.59 -12.57
N VAL A 14 0.59 5.89 -12.61
CA VAL A 14 1.87 6.48 -12.99
C VAL A 14 2.21 7.61 -12.04
N SER A 15 3.42 7.62 -11.51
CA SER A 15 3.99 8.72 -10.73
C SER A 15 4.91 9.57 -11.59
N HIS A 16 5.03 10.86 -11.25
CA HIS A 16 5.89 11.84 -11.93
C HIS A 16 5.60 12.02 -13.44
N LEU A 17 4.32 11.99 -13.85
CA LEU A 17 3.91 12.09 -15.26
C LEU A 17 4.50 13.32 -15.97
N THR A 18 4.50 14.48 -15.31
CA THR A 18 5.00 15.74 -15.85
C THR A 18 6.53 15.84 -15.84
N GLY A 19 7.24 14.94 -15.15
CA GLY A 19 8.70 14.95 -15.06
C GLY A 19 9.26 16.29 -14.57
N MET A 20 8.51 17.00 -13.73
CA MET A 20 8.86 18.36 -13.31
C MET A 20 10.18 18.33 -12.53
N ALA A 21 11.17 19.05 -13.06
CA ALA A 21 12.46 19.18 -12.42
C ALA A 21 12.33 20.01 -11.15
N VAL A 22 12.62 19.41 -10.00
CA VAL A 22 12.72 20.13 -8.74
C VAL A 22 14.12 20.72 -8.66
N LYS A 23 14.19 22.04 -8.55
CA LYS A 23 15.43 22.76 -8.28
C LYS A 23 15.57 22.87 -6.77
N LEU A 24 16.56 22.17 -6.20
CA LEU A 24 16.87 22.27 -4.78
C LEU A 24 18.02 23.26 -4.62
N LYS A 25 17.79 24.29 -3.81
CA LYS A 25 18.84 25.21 -3.38
C LYS A 25 19.43 24.71 -2.07
N GLU A 26 20.75 24.72 -1.97
CA GLU A 26 21.46 24.27 -0.76
C GLU A 26 21.28 25.24 0.41
N ASN A 27 21.19 26.55 0.12
CA ASN A 27 20.90 27.62 1.09
C ASN A 27 19.96 28.68 0.48
N GLU A 28 19.24 29.44 1.31
CA GLU A 28 18.32 30.50 0.85
C GLU A 28 19.05 31.63 0.08
N GLU A 29 20.34 31.82 0.36
CA GLU A 29 21.22 32.81 -0.30
C GLU A 29 21.91 32.29 -1.58
N ALA A 30 21.75 31.00 -1.92
CA ALA A 30 22.38 30.41 -3.10
C ALA A 30 21.71 30.89 -4.40
N SER A 31 22.55 31.25 -5.38
CA SER A 31 22.13 31.68 -6.72
C SER A 31 21.29 30.60 -7.40
N ASN A 32 20.34 30.99 -8.27
CA ASN A 32 19.54 30.04 -9.05
C ASN A 32 20.38 29.19 -10.02
N GLU A 33 21.63 29.57 -10.25
CA GLU A 33 22.58 28.88 -11.13
C GLU A 33 23.24 27.67 -10.43
N ASP A 34 23.38 27.71 -9.10
CA ASP A 34 23.95 26.61 -8.28
C ASP A 34 22.89 25.59 -7.82
N ALA A 35 21.65 25.74 -8.28
CA ALA A 35 20.56 24.88 -7.86
C ALA A 35 20.67 23.48 -8.49
N TYR A 36 20.73 22.44 -7.65
CA TYR A 36 20.71 21.05 -8.10
C TYR A 36 19.37 20.73 -8.76
N LYS A 37 19.42 20.31 -10.03
CA LYS A 37 18.24 19.93 -10.81
C LYS A 37 17.98 18.42 -10.67
N MET A 38 17.04 18.03 -9.82
CA MET A 38 16.55 16.65 -9.77
C MET A 38 15.32 16.49 -10.67
N VAL A 39 15.41 15.59 -11.64
CA VAL A 39 14.27 15.17 -12.47
C VAL A 39 13.86 13.77 -12.01
N PRO A 40 12.75 13.62 -11.26
CA PRO A 40 12.32 12.30 -10.83
C PRO A 40 11.90 11.47 -12.04
N ALA A 41 12.38 10.22 -12.10
CA ALA A 41 11.99 9.29 -13.15
C ALA A 41 10.50 8.96 -13.07
N ARG A 42 9.87 8.80 -14.24
CA ARG A 42 8.49 8.31 -14.34
C ARG A 42 8.45 6.86 -13.88
N THR A 43 7.55 6.53 -12.96
CA THR A 43 7.35 5.15 -12.50
C THR A 43 5.94 4.72 -12.81
N TYR A 44 5.81 3.62 -13.54
CA TYR A 44 4.56 2.97 -13.88
C TYR A 44 4.31 1.85 -12.88
N TYR A 45 3.06 1.74 -12.43
CA TYR A 45 2.61 0.74 -11.48
C TYR A 45 1.48 -0.07 -12.10
N LEU A 46 1.57 -1.38 -11.97
CA LEU A 46 0.51 -2.33 -12.28
C LEU A 46 0.26 -3.18 -11.04
N THR A 47 -0.99 -3.27 -10.61
CA THR A 47 -1.36 -4.07 -9.43
C THR A 47 -2.58 -4.92 -9.71
N GLY A 48 -2.69 -6.03 -9.00
CA GLY A 48 -3.91 -6.81 -8.98
C GLY A 48 -3.96 -7.78 -7.82
N GLY A 49 -5.15 -8.28 -7.54
CA GLY A 49 -5.35 -9.29 -6.51
C GLY A 49 -6.72 -9.94 -6.63
N TYR A 50 -6.86 -11.08 -5.97
CA TYR A 50 -8.05 -11.91 -6.03
C TYR A 50 -8.48 -12.36 -4.63
N ASN A 51 -9.77 -12.56 -4.40
CA ASN A 51 -10.35 -13.09 -3.16
C ASN A 51 -10.87 -14.50 -3.44
N ILE A 52 -10.09 -15.52 -3.05
CA ILE A 52 -10.45 -16.92 -3.18
C ILE A 52 -11.07 -17.36 -1.86
N ASN A 53 -12.37 -17.58 -1.85
CA ASN A 53 -13.04 -18.25 -0.73
C ASN A 53 -12.78 -19.76 -0.87
N LEU A 54 -12.17 -20.38 0.13
CA LEU A 54 -11.92 -21.82 0.13
C LEU A 54 -13.23 -22.59 0.37
N SER A 55 -13.21 -23.92 0.21
CA SER A 55 -14.38 -24.78 0.48
C SER A 55 -14.96 -24.56 1.88
N ASN A 56 -14.12 -24.22 2.84
CA ASN A 56 -14.55 -23.77 4.16
C ASN A 56 -14.62 -22.22 4.16
N PRO A 57 -15.81 -21.61 4.37
CA PRO A 57 -15.99 -20.16 4.33
C PRO A 57 -15.24 -19.41 5.44
N LEU A 58 -14.70 -20.13 6.41
CA LEU A 58 -13.84 -19.55 7.45
C LEU A 58 -12.48 -19.13 6.90
N TYR A 59 -12.05 -19.63 5.74
CA TYR A 59 -10.75 -19.34 5.14
C TYR A 59 -10.89 -18.57 3.82
N THR A 60 -10.16 -17.48 3.72
CA THR A 60 -10.06 -16.66 2.51
C THR A 60 -8.60 -16.48 2.14
N LEU A 61 -8.22 -16.91 0.94
CA LEU A 61 -6.89 -16.70 0.38
C LEU A 61 -6.93 -15.52 -0.58
N GLN A 62 -6.03 -14.57 -0.36
CA GLN A 62 -5.96 -13.31 -1.09
C GLN A 62 -4.56 -13.16 -1.72
N PRO A 63 -4.31 -13.77 -2.89
CA PRO A 63 -3.11 -13.48 -3.66
C PRO A 63 -3.20 -12.06 -4.26
N SER A 64 -2.08 -11.36 -4.28
CA SER A 64 -1.93 -10.07 -4.92
C SER A 64 -0.52 -9.86 -5.47
N PHE A 65 -0.40 -8.95 -6.42
CA PHE A 65 0.86 -8.57 -7.00
C PHE A 65 0.91 -7.06 -7.25
N LEU A 66 2.13 -6.55 -7.32
CA LEU A 66 2.45 -5.18 -7.68
C LEU A 66 3.73 -5.18 -8.51
N LEU A 67 3.65 -4.69 -9.73
CA LEU A 67 4.77 -4.48 -10.63
C LEU A 67 5.04 -2.98 -10.74
N LYS A 68 6.30 -2.59 -10.61
CA LYS A 68 6.78 -1.22 -10.72
C LYS A 68 7.86 -1.18 -11.81
N THR A 69 7.84 -0.19 -12.68
CA THR A 69 8.90 0.00 -13.67
C THR A 69 9.08 1.46 -14.05
N ASP A 70 10.31 1.88 -14.30
CA ASP A 70 10.66 3.18 -14.90
C ASP A 70 11.00 3.06 -16.40
N LEU A 71 10.65 1.92 -17.01
CA LEU A 71 11.03 1.48 -18.37
C LEU A 71 12.52 1.13 -18.54
N LYS A 72 13.34 1.19 -17.50
CA LYS A 72 14.74 0.75 -17.50
C LYS A 72 14.98 -0.42 -16.55
N ALA A 73 14.43 -0.32 -15.35
CA ALA A 73 14.40 -1.36 -14.33
C ALA A 73 12.94 -1.71 -14.00
N TRP A 74 12.75 -2.90 -13.47
CA TRP A 74 11.46 -3.35 -12.97
C TRP A 74 11.64 -4.01 -11.59
N GLN A 75 10.62 -3.88 -10.77
CA GLN A 75 10.51 -4.53 -9.46
C GLN A 75 9.12 -5.15 -9.36
N ALA A 76 9.05 -6.40 -8.95
CA ALA A 76 7.80 -7.07 -8.66
C ALA A 76 7.68 -7.36 -7.16
N ASP A 77 6.48 -7.22 -6.63
CA ASP A 77 6.10 -7.64 -5.30
C ASP A 77 4.95 -8.63 -5.47
N LEU A 78 5.14 -9.87 -5.02
CA LEU A 78 4.12 -10.91 -4.99
C LEU A 78 3.74 -11.13 -3.52
N SER A 79 2.46 -11.26 -3.22
CA SER A 79 2.04 -11.61 -1.86
C SER A 79 0.79 -12.48 -1.86
N ALA A 80 0.65 -13.28 -0.83
CA ALA A 80 -0.52 -14.09 -0.58
C ALA A 80 -0.88 -13.99 0.89
N LYS A 81 -2.10 -13.49 1.17
CA LYS A 81 -2.63 -13.37 2.51
C LYS A 81 -3.73 -14.39 2.74
N LEU A 82 -3.57 -15.24 3.73
CA LEU A 82 -4.61 -16.14 4.22
C LEU A 82 -5.28 -15.50 5.43
N THR A 83 -6.61 -15.46 5.44
CA THR A 83 -7.40 -14.94 6.55
C THR A 83 -8.33 -16.02 7.08
N TYR A 84 -8.41 -16.14 8.41
CA TYR A 84 -9.27 -17.05 9.14
C TYR A 84 -10.29 -16.28 9.99
N LYS A 85 -11.59 -16.52 9.74
CA LYS A 85 -12.73 -15.88 10.41
C LYS A 85 -12.68 -14.35 10.41
N ASP A 86 -12.05 -13.75 9.40
CA ASP A 86 -11.81 -12.30 9.31
C ASP A 86 -11.07 -11.66 10.51
N ASN A 87 -10.53 -12.50 11.40
CA ASN A 87 -9.89 -12.07 12.63
C ASN A 87 -8.39 -12.36 12.60
N TYR A 88 -7.99 -13.57 12.19
CA TYR A 88 -6.58 -13.95 12.12
C TYR A 88 -6.13 -13.92 10.68
N TRP A 89 -4.91 -13.47 10.43
CA TRP A 89 -4.36 -13.49 9.08
C TRP A 89 -2.87 -13.82 9.13
N GLY A 90 -2.42 -14.50 8.09
CA GLY A 90 -1.02 -14.72 7.78
C GLY A 90 -0.78 -14.26 6.36
N MET A 91 0.38 -13.67 6.08
CA MET A 91 0.75 -13.20 4.76
C MET A 91 2.18 -13.56 4.44
N LEU A 92 2.37 -14.13 3.25
CA LEU A 92 3.68 -14.37 2.66
C LEU A 92 3.87 -13.36 1.53
N GLY A 93 5.02 -12.73 1.49
CA GLY A 93 5.45 -11.83 0.43
C GLY A 93 6.74 -12.32 -0.20
N TRP A 94 6.92 -12.08 -1.48
CA TRP A 94 8.14 -12.33 -2.20
C TRP A 94 8.43 -11.17 -3.12
N ARG A 95 9.58 -10.54 -2.91
CA ARG A 95 10.12 -9.50 -3.74
C ARG A 95 11.41 -10.04 -4.37
N PRO A 96 11.38 -10.40 -5.68
CA PRO A 96 12.55 -10.94 -6.35
C PRO A 96 13.75 -10.02 -6.19
N GLN A 97 14.92 -10.61 -5.90
CA GLN A 97 16.20 -9.92 -5.73
C GLN A 97 16.30 -9.01 -4.48
N ASP A 98 15.31 -9.02 -3.59
CA ASP A 98 15.33 -8.20 -2.37
C ASP A 98 15.04 -9.06 -1.13
N ALA A 99 13.81 -9.55 -0.96
CA ALA A 99 13.43 -10.26 0.27
C ALA A 99 12.23 -11.21 0.13
N VAL A 100 12.15 -12.17 1.05
CA VAL A 100 10.93 -12.94 1.37
C VAL A 100 10.36 -12.41 2.67
N ILE A 101 9.08 -12.05 2.68
CA ILE A 101 8.40 -11.47 3.82
C ILE A 101 7.45 -12.52 4.40
N VAL A 102 7.50 -12.73 5.71
CA VAL A 102 6.54 -13.57 6.43
C VAL A 102 5.89 -12.71 7.50
N SER A 103 4.57 -12.67 7.53
CA SER A 103 3.85 -11.88 8.53
C SER A 103 2.59 -12.58 8.99
N ALA A 104 2.18 -12.26 10.21
CA ALA A 104 0.93 -12.73 10.78
C ALA A 104 0.39 -11.72 11.78
N GLY A 105 -0.91 -11.80 12.04
CA GLY A 105 -1.52 -10.97 13.06
C GLY A 105 -2.98 -11.29 13.29
N VAL A 106 -3.55 -10.46 14.15
CA VAL A 106 -4.91 -10.63 14.65
C VAL A 106 -5.61 -9.28 14.72
N LYS A 107 -6.88 -9.29 14.35
CA LYS A 107 -7.84 -8.24 14.55
C LYS A 107 -8.63 -8.58 15.80
N LEU A 108 -8.49 -7.72 16.81
CA LEU A 108 -9.19 -7.82 18.07
C LEU A 108 -10.54 -7.09 17.99
N PRO A 109 -11.48 -7.39 18.89
CA PRO A 109 -12.69 -6.61 19.07
C PRO A 109 -12.36 -5.11 19.26
N GLN A 110 -13.35 -4.23 19.00
CA GLN A 110 -13.21 -2.78 19.16
C GLN A 110 -12.27 -2.10 18.14
N GLY A 111 -11.89 -2.82 17.07
CA GLY A 111 -11.16 -2.23 15.93
C GLY A 111 -9.65 -2.14 16.11
N LEU A 112 -9.11 -2.81 17.13
CA LEU A 112 -7.67 -2.96 17.31
C LEU A 112 -7.13 -4.09 16.42
N SER A 113 -5.94 -3.93 15.87
CA SER A 113 -5.24 -4.98 15.12
C SER A 113 -3.76 -4.92 15.46
N ILE A 114 -3.19 -6.09 15.70
CA ILE A 114 -1.78 -6.27 16.03
C ILE A 114 -1.21 -7.26 15.03
N GLY A 115 0.00 -7.01 14.56
CA GLY A 115 0.71 -7.98 13.74
C GLY A 115 2.20 -7.83 13.83
N TYR A 116 2.86 -8.83 13.28
CA TYR A 116 4.29 -8.97 13.24
C TYR A 116 4.70 -9.42 11.85
N ALA A 117 5.79 -8.85 11.33
CA ALA A 117 6.40 -9.21 10.07
C ALA A 117 7.89 -9.46 10.25
N TYR A 118 8.41 -10.41 9.47
CA TYR A 118 9.81 -10.72 9.36
C TYR A 118 10.23 -10.71 7.90
N ASP A 119 11.17 -9.83 7.57
CA ASP A 119 11.69 -9.66 6.23
C ASP A 119 13.03 -10.39 6.13
N ILE A 120 13.09 -11.41 5.29
CA ILE A 120 14.27 -12.23 5.05
C ILE A 120 14.95 -11.71 3.79
N SER A 121 16.03 -10.94 3.95
CA SER A 121 16.82 -10.39 2.85
C SER A 121 17.51 -11.51 2.05
N LEU A 122 17.36 -11.49 0.72
CA LEU A 122 17.96 -12.45 -0.23
C LEU A 122 19.25 -11.91 -0.90
N THR A 123 19.60 -10.64 -0.66
CA THR A 123 20.68 -9.96 -1.37
C THR A 123 22.06 -10.48 -0.96
N LEU A 124 22.91 -10.78 -1.97
CA LEU A 124 24.26 -11.35 -1.84
C LEU A 124 25.30 -10.45 -1.14
N TRP A 125 25.05 -9.14 -1.04
CA TRP A 125 25.94 -8.18 -0.40
C TRP A 125 25.38 -7.88 0.99
N GLY A 126 25.68 -8.78 1.94
CA GLY A 126 25.01 -8.84 3.24
C GLY A 126 25.05 -7.54 4.03
N ALA A 127 23.94 -7.20 4.69
CA ALA A 127 23.92 -6.26 5.82
C ALA A 127 22.63 -6.25 6.67
N SER A 128 21.78 -7.28 6.66
CA SER A 128 20.81 -7.42 7.77
C SER A 128 20.40 -8.88 7.90
N GLY A 129 20.41 -9.42 9.13
CA GLY A 129 19.90 -10.76 9.47
C GLY A 129 18.37 -10.87 9.38
N GLY A 130 17.79 -10.17 8.41
CA GLY A 130 16.38 -9.82 8.33
C GLY A 130 15.98 -8.66 9.24
N SER A 131 14.74 -8.19 9.06
CA SER A 131 14.14 -7.12 9.86
C SER A 131 12.90 -7.64 10.56
N HIS A 132 12.72 -7.28 11.83
CA HIS A 132 11.54 -7.60 12.62
C HIS A 132 10.67 -6.35 12.77
N GLU A 133 9.46 -6.40 12.28
CA GLU A 133 8.52 -5.30 12.35
C GLU A 133 7.30 -5.71 13.18
N ILE A 134 6.88 -4.81 14.07
CA ILE A 134 5.63 -4.94 14.82
C ILE A 134 4.75 -3.79 14.40
N PHE A 135 3.47 -4.06 14.12
CA PHE A 135 2.51 -3.02 13.82
C PHE A 135 1.29 -3.08 14.74
N LEU A 136 0.77 -1.90 15.01
CA LEU A 136 -0.45 -1.67 15.77
C LEU A 136 -1.37 -0.77 14.95
N ARG A 137 -2.61 -1.18 14.75
CA ARG A 137 -3.63 -0.41 14.05
C ARG A 137 -4.87 -0.30 14.93
N TYR A 138 -5.38 0.92 15.10
CA TYR A 138 -6.67 1.17 15.74
C TYR A 138 -7.60 1.85 14.76
N ALA A 139 -8.79 1.29 14.55
CA ALA A 139 -9.80 1.82 13.64
C ALA A 139 -11.16 1.89 14.32
N ARG A 140 -11.67 3.11 14.53
CA ARG A 140 -13.00 3.36 15.09
C ARG A 140 -13.86 4.07 14.06
N LYS A 141 -15.10 3.61 13.88
CA LYS A 141 -16.09 4.35 13.09
C LYS A 141 -16.47 5.61 13.86
N ILE A 142 -16.22 6.77 13.27
CA ILE A 142 -16.68 8.04 13.83
C ILE A 142 -18.14 8.19 13.39
N GLU A 143 -19.06 8.16 14.34
CA GLU A 143 -20.44 8.52 14.09
C GLU A 143 -20.52 10.04 14.11
N THR A 144 -20.41 10.65 12.93
CA THR A 144 -20.69 12.08 12.79
C THR A 144 -22.19 12.26 13.00
N ALA A 145 -22.57 13.07 13.99
CA ALA A 145 -23.97 13.42 14.20
C ALA A 145 -24.52 14.03 12.90
N THR A 146 -25.51 13.39 12.30
CA THR A 146 -26.21 13.91 11.14
C THR A 146 -26.96 15.16 11.58
N VAL A 147 -26.39 16.35 11.38
CA VAL A 147 -27.13 17.60 11.58
C VAL A 147 -28.24 17.61 10.54
N SER A 148 -29.48 17.35 10.97
CA SER A 148 -30.67 17.44 10.13
C SER A 148 -30.78 18.86 9.59
N LYS A 149 -30.31 19.07 8.35
CA LYS A 149 -30.34 20.37 7.69
C LYS A 149 -31.77 20.61 7.20
N LYS A 150 -32.64 21.05 8.11
CA LYS A 150 -34.01 21.48 7.78
C LYS A 150 -33.93 22.81 7.02
N GLN A 151 -33.69 22.77 5.71
CA GLN A 151 -33.82 23.96 4.86
C GLN A 151 -35.31 24.31 4.73
N LYS A 152 -35.74 25.42 5.35
CA LYS A 152 -36.98 26.08 4.97
C LYS A 152 -36.69 26.94 3.73
N SER A 153 -37.34 26.64 2.60
CA SER A 153 -37.33 27.55 1.45
C SER A 153 -38.17 28.78 1.80
N ILE A 154 -37.57 29.97 1.74
CA ILE A 154 -38.33 31.23 1.80
C ILE A 154 -38.81 31.51 0.37
N ARG A 155 -40.11 31.45 0.14
CA ARG A 155 -40.73 32.01 -1.07
C ARG A 155 -40.89 33.51 -0.85
N ILE A 156 -40.29 34.32 -1.71
CA ILE A 156 -40.57 35.75 -1.81
C ILE A 156 -41.68 35.89 -2.86
N LEU A 157 -42.76 36.57 -2.50
CA LEU A 157 -43.95 36.87 -3.31
C LEU A 157 -43.88 38.33 -3.78
#